data_AF-A0A831V5Y4-F1
#
_entry.id   AF-A0A831V5Y4-F1
#
_cell.length_a   1.000
_cell.length_b   1.000
_cell.length_c   1.000
_cell.angle_alpha   90.00
_cell.angle_beta   90.00
_cell.angle_gamma   90.00
#
_symmetry.space_group_name_H-M   'P 1'
#
loop_
_entity.id
_entity.type
_entity.pdbx_description
1 polymer ?
#
loop_
_entity_poly.entity_id
_entity_poly.type
_entity_poly.pdbx_seq_one_letter_code
_entity_poly.pdbx_strand_id
1 'polypeptide(L)'
;MSELFWFEKYRPRSFEEVVDLEEVKARLREFARAGNMPHLIFYGPPGTGKTTMALVLARELYGAAWRENTLELNASDERGINVIR
;
A
#
# COMPACT_ATOMS: atom_id res chain seq x y z
N MET A 1 18.47 -17.46 -6.29
CA MET A 1 17.65 -16.39 -5.68
C MET A 1 18.27 -15.07 -6.12
N SER A 2 17.56 -14.24 -6.87
CA SER A 2 18.07 -12.93 -7.26
C SER A 2 18.28 -12.07 -6.00
N GLU A 3 19.42 -11.42 -5.89
CA GLU A 3 19.60 -10.41 -4.83
C GLU A 3 18.65 -9.25 -5.11
N LEU A 4 17.68 -9.07 -4.22
CA LEU A 4 16.79 -7.91 -4.24
C LEU A 4 17.58 -6.68 -3.78
N PHE A 5 17.33 -5.55 -4.43
CA PHE A 5 17.78 -4.26 -3.93
C PHE A 5 17.30 -4.04 -2.49
N TRP A 6 18.10 -3.37 -1.67
CA TRP A 6 17.81 -3.19 -0.24
C TRP A 6 16.47 -2.50 0.01
N PHE A 7 16.11 -1.52 -0.83
CA PHE A 7 14.84 -0.81 -0.68
C PHE A 7 13.62 -1.74 -0.84
N GLU A 8 13.75 -2.83 -1.60
CA GLU A 8 12.68 -3.82 -1.75
C GLU A 8 12.77 -4.90 -0.67
N LYS A 9 14.00 -5.33 -0.34
CA LYS A 9 14.26 -6.30 0.73
C LYS A 9 13.71 -5.84 2.08
N TYR A 10 13.87 -4.55 2.40
CA TYR A 10 13.47 -3.92 3.66
C TYR A 10 12.18 -3.08 3.52
N ARG A 11 11.42 -3.24 2.44
CA ARG A 11 10.13 -2.54 2.29
C ARG A 11 9.18 -2.99 3.42
N PRO A 12 8.63 -2.06 4.23
CA PRO A 12 7.71 -2.39 5.32
C PRO A 12 6.51 -3.24 4.88
N ARG A 13 6.15 -4.22 5.72
CA ARG A 13 5.01 -5.13 5.48
C ARG A 13 3.84 -4.95 6.45
N SER A 14 4.04 -4.20 7.52
CA SER A 14 3.05 -3.86 8.54
C SER A 14 3.12 -2.38 8.92
N PHE A 15 2.13 -1.88 9.66
CA PHE A 15 2.16 -0.50 10.16
C PHE A 15 3.28 -0.28 11.19
N GLU A 16 3.66 -1.32 11.93
CA GLU A 16 4.73 -1.29 12.94
C GLU A 16 6.12 -1.14 12.31
N GLU A 17 6.31 -1.68 11.10
CA GLU A 17 7.55 -1.54 10.33
C GLU A 17 7.68 -0.16 9.66
N VAL A 18 6.58 0.59 9.51
CA VAL A 18 6.63 1.95 8.97
C VAL A 18 7.08 2.92 10.07
N VAL A 19 8.24 3.51 9.85
CA VAL A 19 8.78 4.57 10.70
C VAL A 19 7.98 5.86 10.49
N ASP A 20 7.65 6.53 11.60
CA ASP A 20 6.92 7.80 11.63
C ASP A 20 5.44 7.67 11.20
N LEU A 21 4.76 8.80 10.95
CA LEU A 21 3.37 8.90 10.48
C LEU A 21 2.34 8.33 11.47
N GLU A 22 2.58 8.43 12.77
CA GLU A 22 1.73 7.82 13.81
C GLU A 22 0.25 8.18 13.69
N GLU A 23 -0.08 9.45 13.42
CA GLU A 23 -1.47 9.87 13.23
C GLU A 23 -2.11 9.23 11.99
N VAL A 24 -1.37 9.15 10.88
CA VAL A 24 -1.85 8.53 9.64
C VAL A 24 -2.05 7.03 9.85
N LYS A 25 -1.10 6.35 10.49
CA LYS A 25 -1.21 4.92 10.84
C LYS A 25 -2.43 4.66 11.72
N ALA A 26 -2.67 5.49 12.73
CA ALA A 26 -3.84 5.37 13.58
C ALA A 26 -5.15 5.48 12.79
N ARG A 27 -5.28 6.52 11.94
CA ARG A 27 -6.49 6.74 11.13
C ARG A 27 -6.74 5.62 10.12
N LEU A 28 -5.69 5.12 9.46
CA LEU A 28 -5.81 4.01 8.51
C LEU A 28 -6.22 2.69 9.19
N ARG A 29 -5.71 2.42 10.41
CA ARG A 29 -6.14 1.26 11.21
C ARG A 29 -7.62 1.35 11.59
N GLU A 30 -8.12 2.54 11.93
CA GLU A 30 -9.54 2.73 12.20
C GLU A 30 -10.39 2.42 10.97
N PHE A 31 -10.00 2.93 9.79
CA PHE A 31 -10.71 2.62 8.54
C PHE A 31 -10.69 1.12 8.21
N ALA A 32 -9.54 0.46 8.41
CA ALA A 32 -9.43 -0.98 8.18
C ALA A 32 -10.35 -1.79 9.11
N ARG A 33 -10.38 -1.43 10.40
CA ARG A 33 -11.23 -2.09 11.41
C ARG A 33 -12.72 -1.84 11.20
N ALA A 34 -13.09 -0.65 10.76
CA ALA A 34 -14.48 -0.29 10.52
C ALA A 34 -15.08 -0.99 9.28
N GLY A 35 -14.25 -1.52 8.38
CA GLY A 35 -14.69 -2.17 7.14
C GLY A 35 -15.31 -1.21 6.11
N ASN A 36 -15.35 0.09 6.40
CA ASN A 36 -15.88 1.14 5.53
C ASN A 36 -14.74 2.06 5.07
N MET A 37 -13.90 1.54 4.17
CA MET A 37 -12.74 2.27 3.67
C MET A 37 -13.17 3.32 2.64
N PRO A 38 -12.92 4.62 2.85
CA PRO A 38 -13.14 5.63 1.82
C PRO A 38 -12.10 5.50 0.70
N HIS A 39 -12.33 6.18 -0.43
CA HIS A 39 -11.28 6.37 -1.42
C HIS A 39 -10.19 7.31 -0.88
N LEU A 40 -8.93 6.89 -1.00
CA LEU A 40 -7.78 7.59 -0.44
C LEU A 40 -6.84 8.09 -1.54
N ILE A 41 -6.25 9.27 -1.31
CA ILE A 41 -5.17 9.81 -2.15
C ILE A 41 -3.94 9.98 -1.25
N PHE A 42 -2.89 9.21 -1.55
CA PHE A 42 -1.60 9.35 -0.87
C PHE A 42 -0.73 10.33 -1.67
N TYR A 43 -0.38 11.47 -1.08
CA TYR A 43 0.46 12.50 -1.70
C TYR A 43 1.66 12.87 -0.81
N GLY A 44 2.72 13.40 -1.43
CA GLY A 44 3.95 13.81 -0.73
C GLY A 44 5.23 13.51 -1.52
N PRO A 45 6.40 13.95 -1.02
CA PRO A 45 7.70 13.81 -1.69
C PRO A 45 8.05 12.35 -2.08
N PRO A 46 8.91 12.12 -3.08
CA PRO A 46 9.36 10.77 -3.43
C PRO A 46 10.06 10.09 -2.24
N GLY A 47 9.89 8.77 -2.11
CA GLY A 47 10.55 8.00 -1.04
C GLY A 47 9.91 8.04 0.35
N THR A 48 8.81 8.77 0.56
CA THR A 48 8.15 8.89 1.88
C THR A 48 7.17 7.76 2.24
N GLY A 49 7.25 6.61 1.55
CA GLY A 49 6.45 5.43 1.90
C GLY A 49 4.98 5.43 1.43
N LYS A 50 4.57 6.30 0.50
CA LYS A 50 3.19 6.35 -0.02
C LYS A 50 2.68 5.02 -0.58
N THR A 51 3.40 4.45 -1.54
CA THR A 51 3.07 3.14 -2.13
C THR A 51 3.13 2.03 -1.09
N THR A 52 4.15 2.07 -0.23
CA THR A 52 4.28 1.12 0.88
C THR A 52 3.07 1.16 1.80
N MET A 53 2.58 2.36 2.15
CA MET A 53 1.42 2.53 3.03
C MET A 53 0.15 1.95 2.42
N ALA A 54 -0.08 2.15 1.13
CA ALA A 54 -1.21 1.55 0.43
C ALA A 54 -1.16 0.00 0.46
N LEU A 55 0.03 -0.57 0.25
CA LEU A 55 0.23 -2.03 0.31
C LEU A 55 0.11 -2.60 1.72
N VAL A 56 0.63 -1.89 2.73
CA VAL A 56 0.46 -2.27 4.15
C VAL A 56 -1.03 -2.24 4.53
N LEU A 57 -1.77 -1.22 4.11
CA LEU A 57 -3.20 -1.13 4.36
C LEU A 57 -3.97 -2.28 3.70
N ALA A 58 -3.63 -2.64 2.47
CA ALA A 58 -4.23 -3.79 1.80
C ALA A 58 -3.97 -5.11 2.54
N ARG A 59 -2.76 -5.29 3.08
CA ARG A 59 -2.43 -6.44 3.95
C ARG A 59 -3.23 -6.44 5.24
N GLU A 60 -3.45 -5.29 5.85
CA GLU A 60 -4.27 -5.19 7.07
C GLU A 60 -5.74 -5.57 6.78
N LEU A 61 -6.28 -5.15 5.64
CA LEU A 61 -7.67 -5.43 5.25
C LEU A 61 -7.92 -6.90 4.91
N TYR A 62 -7.00 -7.52 4.16
CA TYR A 62 -7.23 -8.83 3.54
C TYR A 62 -6.31 -9.95 4.05
N GLY A 63 -5.37 -9.63 4.93
CA GLY A 63 -4.43 -10.58 5.52
C GLY A 63 -3.62 -11.32 4.46
N ALA A 64 -3.58 -12.64 4.57
CA ALA A 64 -2.84 -13.50 3.63
C ALA A 64 -3.39 -13.43 2.20
N ALA A 65 -4.67 -13.13 2.03
CA ALA A 65 -5.35 -13.09 0.73
C ALA A 65 -5.27 -11.71 0.04
N TRP A 66 -4.35 -10.83 0.47
CA TRP A 66 -4.30 -9.46 -0.04
C TRP A 66 -4.01 -9.39 -1.53
N ARG A 67 -3.19 -10.29 -2.08
CA ARG A 67 -2.86 -10.26 -3.51
C ARG A 67 -4.06 -10.62 -4.38
N GLU A 68 -4.88 -11.56 -3.95
CA GLU A 68 -6.08 -12.00 -4.66
C GLU A 68 -7.19 -10.95 -4.60
N ASN A 69 -7.16 -10.07 -3.60
CA ASN A 69 -8.18 -9.05 -3.36
C ASN A 69 -7.71 -7.62 -3.73
N THR A 70 -6.57 -7.48 -4.42
CA THR A 70 -6.04 -6.18 -4.85
C THR A 70 -5.66 -6.16 -6.32
N LEU A 71 -5.95 -5.04 -6.97
CA LEU A 71 -5.41 -4.69 -8.29
C LEU A 71 -4.48 -3.48 -8.11
N GLU A 72 -3.18 -3.67 -8.38
CA GLU A 72 -2.19 -2.60 -8.43
C GLU A 72 -1.97 -2.20 -9.89
N LEU A 73 -2.15 -0.91 -10.19
CA LEU A 73 -1.86 -0.34 -11.51
C LEU A 73 -0.84 0.79 -11.34
N ASN A 74 0.31 0.66 -11.99
CA ASN A 74 1.39 1.64 -12.01
C ASN A 74 1.32 2.50 -13.29
N ALA A 75 1.97 3.66 -13.26
CA ALA A 75 2.24 4.48 -14.43
C ALA A 75 3.01 3.77 -15.56
N SER A 76 3.83 2.76 -15.24
CA SER A 76 4.53 1.91 -16.20
C SER A 76 3.64 0.86 -16.87
N ASP A 77 2.50 0.54 -16.26
CA ASP A 77 1.54 -0.38 -16.86
C ASP A 77 0.78 0.34 -17.97
N GLU A 78 0.35 -0.38 -19.01
CA GLU A 78 -0.40 0.21 -20.11
C GLU A 78 -1.75 0.74 -19.61
N ARG A 79 -1.81 2.04 -19.31
CA ARG A 79 -3.01 2.76 -18.83
C ARG A 79 -4.01 3.10 -19.94
N GLY A 80 -4.03 2.32 -21.02
CA GLY A 80 -4.96 2.53 -22.13
C GLY A 80 -6.41 2.37 -21.67
N ILE A 81 -7.34 3.11 -22.29
CA ILE A 81 -8.78 3.03 -21.96
C ILE A 81 -9.35 1.60 -22.07
N ASN A 82 -8.69 0.73 -22.84
CA ASN A 82 -9.06 -0.67 -23.03
C ASN A 82 -8.56 -1.61 -21.91
N VAL A 83 -7.65 -1.16 -21.04
CA VAL A 83 -7.13 -1.93 -19.90
C VAL A 83 -7.93 -1.65 -18.62
N ILE A 84 -8.57 -0.48 -18.55
CA ILE A 84 -9.33 -0.01 -17.37
C ILE A 84 -10.83 -0.38 -17.47
N ARG A 85 -11.32 -0.78 -18.64
CA ARG A 85 -12.73 -1.14 -18.88
C ARG A 85 -13.02 -2.62 -18.77
#